data_AF-A0A371XGW7-F1
#
_entry.id   AF-A0A371XGW7-F1
#
_cell.length_a   1.000
_cell.length_b   1.000
_cell.length_c   1.000
_cell.angle_alpha   90.00
_cell.angle_beta   90.00
_cell.angle_gamma   90.00
#
_symmetry.space_group_name_H-M   'P 1'
#
loop_
_entity.id
_entity.type
_entity.pdbx_description
1 polymer ?
#
loop_
_entity_poly.entity_id
_entity_poly.type
_entity_poly.pdbx_seq_one_letter_code
_entity_poly.pdbx_strand_id
1 'polypeptide(L)'
;MAIGQAPSGGGASGLSVANANSRNGYITVCWPSSAPPNRYQLVANVGGIKKIIGEFNIPKSPFAGRIPVTVSEPGPFIVVGDADMLDVAGTIALFSKNASAQDFQFDPATSIILGTPGTLVMAEHMKLKRGA
;
A
#
# COMPACT_ATOMS: atom_id res chain seq x y z
N MET A 1 -30.54 -40.29 -0.52
CA MET A 1 -29.87 -39.77 -1.72
C MET A 1 -30.02 -38.27 -1.66
N ALA A 2 -29.07 -37.55 -1.06
CA ALA A 2 -27.85 -36.99 -1.65
C ALA A 2 -28.04 -35.49 -1.97
N ILE A 3 -27.26 -34.67 -1.24
CA ILE A 3 -26.62 -33.38 -1.56
C ILE A 3 -27.54 -32.24 -2.08
N GLY A 4 -27.71 -31.12 -1.38
CA GLY A 4 -26.68 -30.22 -0.89
C GLY A 4 -26.67 -28.98 -1.79
N GLN A 5 -27.55 -28.02 -1.53
CA GLN A 5 -27.50 -26.72 -2.19
C GLN A 5 -27.06 -25.68 -1.16
N ALA A 6 -25.77 -25.36 -1.24
CA ALA A 6 -25.15 -24.29 -0.48
C ALA A 6 -25.90 -22.97 -0.75
N PRO A 7 -26.08 -22.11 0.27
CA PRO A 7 -26.61 -20.77 0.04
C PRO A 7 -25.68 -20.03 -0.93
N SER A 8 -26.32 -19.46 -1.96
CA SER A 8 -25.74 -18.60 -2.99
C SER A 8 -24.72 -17.66 -2.37
N GLY A 9 -23.48 -17.75 -2.88
CA GLY A 9 -22.28 -17.18 -2.30
C GLY A 9 -22.48 -15.75 -1.80
N GLY A 10 -22.34 -15.59 -0.48
CA GLY A 10 -21.94 -14.33 0.10
C GLY A 10 -20.61 -13.93 -0.54
N GLY A 11 -20.68 -13.00 -1.49
CA GLY A 11 -19.51 -12.26 -1.96
C GLY A 11 -19.06 -11.33 -0.86
N ALA A 12 -18.48 -11.90 0.21
CA ALA A 12 -17.65 -11.15 1.14
C ALA A 12 -16.59 -10.43 0.28
N SER A 13 -16.68 -9.12 0.18
CA SER A 13 -16.05 -8.21 1.13
C SER A 13 -14.53 -8.31 1.03
N GLY A 14 -13.93 -7.27 0.46
CA GLY A 14 -12.51 -6.98 0.61
C GLY A 14 -11.61 -7.70 -0.38
N LEU A 15 -11.32 -7.06 -1.51
CA LEU A 15 -9.93 -7.02 -2.00
C LEU A 15 -9.08 -6.22 -0.99
N SER A 16 -9.08 -6.65 0.27
CA SER A 16 -8.34 -6.09 1.38
C SER A 16 -7.08 -6.91 1.54
N VAL A 17 -6.20 -6.86 0.55
CA VAL A 17 -4.82 -7.30 0.79
C VAL A 17 -3.91 -6.53 -0.16
N ALA A 18 -3.50 -5.33 0.27
CA ALA A 18 -2.07 -5.09 0.24
C ALA A 18 -1.45 -6.18 1.11
N ASN A 19 -1.25 -7.36 0.54
CA ASN A 19 -0.34 -8.31 1.14
C ASN A 19 1.02 -7.71 0.81
N ALA A 20 1.44 -6.73 1.62
CA ALA A 20 2.79 -6.20 1.62
C ALA A 20 3.70 -7.33 2.07
N ASN A 21 3.82 -8.35 1.22
CA ASN A 21 4.68 -9.49 1.44
C ASN A 21 6.08 -9.00 1.10
N SER A 22 6.78 -8.71 2.17
CA SER A 22 7.93 -7.84 2.30
C SER A 22 9.24 -8.52 1.91
N ARG A 23 9.24 -9.31 0.84
CA ARG A 23 10.50 -9.90 0.37
C ARG A 23 11.30 -8.85 -0.41
N ASN A 24 12.45 -8.47 0.14
CA ASN A 24 13.55 -7.75 -0.51
C ASN A 24 13.45 -6.21 -0.60
N GLY A 25 12.82 -5.54 0.37
CA GLY A 25 12.69 -4.08 0.32
C GLY A 25 11.66 -3.63 -0.72
N TYR A 26 10.62 -4.43 -0.93
CA TYR A 26 9.48 -4.08 -1.76
C TYR A 26 8.19 -4.14 -0.95
N ILE A 27 7.29 -3.21 -1.22
CA ILE A 27 5.88 -3.28 -0.83
C ILE A 27 5.10 -3.70 -2.06
N THR A 28 4.38 -4.81 -2.00
CA THR A 28 3.46 -5.18 -3.09
C THR A 28 2.19 -4.35 -2.97
N VAL A 29 1.99 -3.48 -3.95
CA VAL A 29 0.81 -2.63 -4.09
C VAL A 29 -0.17 -3.34 -5.01
N CYS A 30 -1.41 -3.51 -4.55
CA CYS A 30 -2.51 -4.09 -5.32
C CYS A 30 -3.60 -3.04 -5.52
N TRP A 31 -4.28 -3.04 -6.66
CA TRP A 31 -5.38 -2.11 -6.89
C TRP A 31 -6.52 -2.75 -7.70
N PRO A 32 -7.78 -2.38 -7.40
CA PRO A 32 -8.94 -2.79 -8.20
C PRO A 32 -8.98 -2.06 -9.56
N SER A 33 -9.81 -2.54 -10.48
CA SER A 33 -10.07 -1.87 -11.78
C SER A 33 -10.66 -0.46 -11.64
N SER A 34 -11.24 -0.14 -10.49
CA SER A 34 -11.79 1.18 -10.15
C SER A 34 -10.75 2.14 -9.58
N ALA A 35 -9.51 1.71 -9.34
CA ALA A 35 -8.49 2.57 -8.78
C ALA A 35 -8.16 3.73 -9.73
N PRO A 36 -7.97 4.96 -9.21
CA PRO A 36 -7.67 6.10 -10.06
C PRO A 36 -6.31 5.89 -10.75
N PRO A 37 -6.21 6.09 -12.07
CA PRO A 37 -4.92 6.13 -12.73
C PRO A 37 -4.18 7.39 -12.27
N ASN A 38 -3.05 7.19 -11.61
CA ASN A 38 -2.27 8.28 -11.05
C ASN A 38 -0.83 7.85 -10.77
N ARG A 39 0.05 8.83 -10.53
CA ARG A 39 1.37 8.61 -9.95
C ARG A 39 1.26 8.83 -8.45
N TYR A 40 1.53 7.75 -7.71
CA TYR A 40 1.45 7.71 -6.26
C TYR A 40 2.83 7.68 -5.63
N GLN A 41 2.94 8.31 -4.47
CA GLN A 41 4.10 8.26 -3.60
C GLN A 41 3.70 7.58 -2.30
N LEU A 42 4.47 6.58 -1.89
CA LEU A 42 4.40 5.99 -0.56
C LEU A 42 5.13 6.94 0.38
N VAL A 43 4.40 7.58 1.28
CA VAL A 43 4.99 8.43 2.32
C VAL A 43 4.81 7.73 3.65
N ALA A 44 5.92 7.51 4.35
CA ALA A 44 5.93 6.91 5.68
C ALA A 44 6.58 7.86 6.68
N ASN A 45 6.12 7.81 7.93
CA ASN A 45 6.79 8.49 9.02
C ASN A 45 7.83 7.54 9.64
N VAL A 46 9.10 7.83 9.40
CA VAL A 46 10.22 7.02 9.89
C VAL A 46 10.94 7.80 10.99
N GLY A 47 10.79 7.36 12.24
CA GLY A 47 11.45 8.00 13.38
C GLY A 47 11.01 9.45 13.62
N GLY A 48 9.75 9.80 13.31
CA GLY A 48 9.20 11.15 13.47
C GLY A 48 9.36 12.03 12.22
N ILE A 49 9.94 11.51 11.14
CA ILE A 49 10.17 12.27 9.90
C ILE A 49 9.37 11.66 8.77
N LYS A 50 8.47 12.47 8.16
CA LYS A 50 7.73 12.09 6.95
C LYS A 50 8.71 11.98 5.77
N LYS A 51 8.79 10.80 5.16
CA LYS A 51 9.69 10.49 4.05
C LYS A 51 8.91 9.81 2.93
N ILE A 52 9.24 10.16 1.69
CA ILE A 52 8.85 9.35 0.54
C ILE A 52 9.74 8.10 0.56
N ILE A 53 9.12 6.94 0.73
CA ILE A 53 9.82 5.67 0.77
C ILE A 53 9.73 4.92 -0.55
N GLY A 54 8.76 5.22 -1.42
CA GLY A 54 8.63 4.61 -2.73
C GLY A 54 7.68 5.38 -3.65
N GLU A 55 7.70 5.08 -4.94
CA GLU A 55 6.83 5.70 -5.95
C GLU A 55 6.37 4.65 -6.95
N PHE A 56 5.14 4.78 -7.45
CA PHE A 56 4.61 3.91 -8.49
C PHE A 56 3.56 4.62 -9.34
N ASN A 57 3.24 4.02 -10.48
CA ASN A 57 2.20 4.50 -11.36
C ASN A 57 1.12 3.44 -11.52
N ILE A 58 -0.13 3.84 -11.30
CA ILE A 58 -1.29 3.08 -11.75
C ILE A 58 -1.60 3.56 -13.18
N PRO A 59 -1.45 2.70 -14.20
CA PRO A 59 -1.73 3.08 -15.57
C PRO A 59 -3.24 3.26 -15.78
N LYS A 60 -3.61 4.05 -16.78
CA LYS A 60 -5.00 4.16 -17.25
C LYS A 60 -5.42 2.84 -17.89
N SER A 61 -5.95 1.94 -17.07
CA SER A 61 -6.32 0.57 -17.44
C SER A 61 -7.64 0.19 -16.76
N PRO A 62 -8.56 -0.51 -17.44
CA PRO A 62 -9.80 -1.01 -16.84
C PRO A 62 -9.57 -2.29 -16.01
N PHE A 63 -8.32 -2.74 -15.86
CA PHE A 63 -8.00 -3.99 -15.17
C PHE A 63 -7.38 -3.73 -13.80
N ALA A 64 -7.73 -4.60 -12.84
CA ALA A 64 -7.01 -4.69 -11.58
C ALA A 64 -5.54 -5.05 -11.82
N GLY A 65 -4.66 -4.62 -10.93
CA GLY A 65 -3.23 -4.81 -11.08
C GLY A 65 -2.50 -4.96 -9.76
N ARG A 66 -1.24 -5.35 -9.87
CA ARG A 66 -0.30 -5.40 -8.76
C ARG A 66 1.09 -5.03 -9.25
N ILE A 67 1.83 -4.32 -8.43
CA ILE A 67 3.23 -4.01 -8.71
C ILE A 67 4.05 -4.10 -7.42
N PRO A 68 5.26 -4.71 -7.47
CA PRO A 68 6.22 -4.55 -6.40
C PRO A 68 6.81 -3.14 -6.46
N VAL A 69 6.65 -2.37 -5.40
CA VAL A 69 7.23 -1.03 -5.27
C VAL A 69 8.45 -1.11 -4.39
N THR A 70 9.62 -0.77 -4.94
CA THR A 70 10.85 -0.68 -4.16
C THR A 70 10.68 0.39 -3.08
N VAL A 71 11.08 0.07 -1.85
CA VAL A 71 11.08 1.02 -0.75
C VAL A 71 12.47 1.23 -0.16
N SER A 72 12.78 2.48 0.15
CA SER A 72 14.08 2.89 0.71
C SER A 72 14.20 2.66 2.22
N GLU A 73 13.07 2.66 2.92
CA GLU A 73 13.02 2.53 4.37
C GLU A 73 12.25 1.26 4.77
N PRO A 74 12.82 0.42 5.65
CA PRO A 74 12.14 -0.77 6.14
C PRO A 74 11.05 -0.43 7.16
N GLY A 75 10.01 -1.25 7.18
CA GLY A 75 8.89 -1.22 8.13
C GLY A 75 9.06 -2.22 9.27
N PRO A 76 8.15 -2.21 10.26
CA PRO A 76 6.70 -2.13 10.08
C PRO A 76 6.15 -0.72 9.89
N PHE A 77 5.07 -0.62 9.11
CA PHE A 77 4.25 0.59 8.97
C PHE A 77 2.76 0.29 9.15
N ILE A 78 2.02 1.25 9.70
CA ILE A 78 0.56 1.19 9.85
C ILE A 78 -0.09 2.13 8.84
N VAL A 79 -1.03 1.62 8.05
CA VAL A 79 -1.78 2.43 7.09
C VAL A 79 -2.67 3.42 7.83
N VAL A 80 -2.66 4.68 7.41
CA VAL A 80 -3.51 5.73 8.00
C VAL A 80 -4.67 6.13 7.09
N GLY A 81 -5.70 6.71 7.70
CA GLY A 81 -6.92 7.15 7.00
C GLY A 81 -6.87 8.62 6.55
N ASP A 82 -5.92 9.40 7.05
CA ASP A 82 -5.80 10.84 6.80
C ASP A 82 -4.35 11.31 6.93
N ALA A 83 -4.10 12.56 6.52
CA ALA A 83 -2.77 13.17 6.49
C ALA A 83 -2.22 13.50 7.89
N ASP A 84 -3.09 13.80 8.86
CA ASP A 84 -2.73 14.21 10.21
C ASP A 84 -2.22 13.00 11.02
N MET A 85 -2.78 11.82 10.78
CA MET A 85 -2.31 10.56 11.35
C MET A 85 -0.89 10.19 10.88
N LEU A 86 -0.39 10.80 9.79
CA LEU A 86 0.98 10.59 9.33
C LEU A 86 2.04 11.23 10.24
N ASP A 87 1.65 11.99 11.28
CA ASP A 87 2.59 12.53 12.27
C ASP A 87 3.06 11.49 13.31
N VAL A 88 2.40 10.33 13.35
CA VAL A 88 2.81 9.21 14.22
C VAL A 88 3.91 8.40 13.54
N ALA A 89 5.02 8.17 14.24
CA ALA A 89 6.10 7.32 13.74
C ALA A 89 5.62 5.88 13.46
N GLY A 90 6.09 5.30 12.35
CA GLY A 90 5.68 3.97 11.91
C GLY A 90 4.35 3.96 11.16
N THR A 91 3.90 5.08 10.60
CA THR A 91 2.70 5.15 9.74
C THR A 91 3.05 5.29 8.26
N ILE A 92 2.11 4.92 7.38
CA ILE A 92 2.25 5.03 5.93
C ILE A 92 0.93 5.44 5.25
N ALA A 93 1.03 6.25 4.20
CA ALA A 93 -0.09 6.58 3.32
C ALA A 93 0.36 6.76 1.87
N LEU A 94 -0.61 6.94 0.98
CA LEU A 94 -0.40 7.37 -0.39
C LEU A 94 -0.60 8.87 -0.53
N PHE A 95 0.29 9.47 -1.30
CA PHE A 95 0.18 10.85 -1.73
C PHE A 95 0.15 10.93 -3.25
N SER A 96 -0.76 11.77 -3.74
CA SER A 96 -0.95 12.08 -5.15
C SER A 96 0.16 12.99 -5.64
N LYS A 97 0.88 12.61 -6.70
CA LYS A 97 1.89 13.48 -7.34
C LYS A 97 1.25 14.28 -8.49
N ASN A 98 0.21 15.05 -8.18
CA ASN A 98 -0.56 15.82 -9.16
C ASN A 98 0.00 17.25 -9.31
N ALA A 99 1.11 17.37 -10.05
CA ALA A 99 1.73 18.62 -10.53
C ALA A 99 2.20 19.65 -9.46
N SER A 100 3.45 20.11 -9.64
CA SER A 100 4.33 20.79 -8.67
C SER A 100 4.86 19.87 -7.57
N ALA A 101 6.19 19.72 -7.52
CA ALA A 101 6.89 18.77 -6.64
C ALA A 101 6.77 19.05 -5.13
N GLN A 102 5.96 20.05 -4.73
CA GLN A 102 5.86 20.53 -3.35
C GLN A 102 4.48 20.31 -2.71
N ASP A 103 3.44 20.00 -3.48
CA ASP A 103 2.10 19.73 -2.96
C ASP A 103 1.88 18.23 -2.82
N PHE A 104 2.42 17.65 -1.74
CA PHE A 104 2.06 16.31 -1.33
C PHE A 104 0.62 16.35 -0.81
N GLN A 105 -0.33 15.91 -1.62
CA GLN A 105 -1.72 15.76 -1.20
C GLN A 105 -2.01 14.31 -0.83
N PHE A 106 -2.50 14.10 0.40
CA PHE A 106 -2.96 12.79 0.85
C PHE A 106 -4.03 12.27 -0.11
N ASP A 107 -3.91 10.99 -0.49
CA ASP A 107 -4.82 10.39 -1.45
C ASP A 107 -5.77 9.40 -0.78
N PRO A 108 -7.10 9.54 -0.97
CA PRO A 108 -8.07 8.60 -0.40
C PRO A 108 -7.92 7.18 -0.94
N ALA A 109 -7.25 6.99 -2.08
CA ALA A 109 -6.89 5.66 -2.59
C ALA A 109 -5.91 4.91 -1.67
N THR A 110 -5.35 5.55 -0.64
CA THR A 110 -4.61 4.86 0.43
C THR A 110 -5.37 3.63 0.93
N SER A 111 -6.67 3.77 1.23
CA SER A 111 -7.47 2.69 1.82
C SER A 111 -7.73 1.52 0.86
N ILE A 112 -7.81 1.80 -0.45
CA ILE A 112 -8.10 0.77 -1.46
C ILE A 112 -6.83 0.10 -1.99
N ILE A 113 -5.67 0.76 -1.86
CA ILE A 113 -4.39 0.31 -2.40
C ILE A 113 -3.50 -0.32 -1.32
N LEU A 114 -3.41 0.30 -0.14
CA LEU A 114 -2.61 -0.17 1.00
C LEU A 114 -3.44 -0.97 2.02
N GLY A 115 -4.76 -0.96 1.90
CA GLY A 115 -5.69 -1.56 2.84
C GLY A 115 -6.29 -0.53 3.79
N THR A 116 -7.27 -0.96 4.59
CA THR A 116 -7.99 -0.07 5.51
C THR A 116 -7.05 0.54 6.55
N PRO A 117 -7.36 1.72 7.13
CA PRO A 117 -6.59 2.28 8.22
C PRO A 117 -6.38 1.26 9.36
N GLY A 118 -5.18 1.22 9.92
CA GLY A 118 -4.76 0.19 10.88
C GLY A 118 -4.14 -1.06 10.25
N THR A 119 -4.17 -1.22 8.93
CA THR A 119 -3.52 -2.35 8.24
C THR A 119 -2.00 -2.28 8.43
N LEU A 120 -1.40 -3.41 8.80
CA LEU A 120 0.04 -3.54 8.95
C LEU A 120 0.70 -3.81 7.60
N VAL A 121 1.67 -2.98 7.24
CA VAL A 121 2.47 -3.04 6.02
C VAL A 121 3.92 -3.31 6.41
N MET A 122 4.45 -4.44 5.94
CA MET A 122 5.84 -4.81 6.18
C MET A 122 6.70 -4.44 4.98
N ALA A 123 7.92 -4.00 5.26
CA ALA A 123 8.95 -3.78 4.28
C ALA A 123 10.28 -4.23 4.90
N GLU A 124 10.78 -5.40 4.54
CA GLU A 124 11.99 -5.95 5.14
C GLU A 124 13.15 -5.81 4.16
N HIS A 125 14.22 -5.17 4.61
CA HIS A 125 15.51 -5.35 3.95
C HIS A 125 16.06 -6.71 4.34
N MET A 126 16.21 -7.59 3.34
CA MET A 126 16.96 -8.83 3.55
C MET A 126 18.41 -8.43 3.83
N LYS A 127 18.87 -8.57 5.08
CA LYS A 127 20.31 -8.61 5.37
C LYS A 127 20.84 -9.82 4.62
N LEU A 128 21.49 -9.60 3.48
CA LEU A 128 22.31 -10.62 2.86
C LEU A 128 23.35 -11.01 3.91
N LYS A 129 23.22 -12.17 4.55
CA LYS A 129 24.32 -12.78 5.28
C LYS A 129 25.44 -12.94 4.26
N ARG A 130 26.42 -12.03 4.24
CA ARG A 130 27.69 -12.29 3.56
C ARG A 130 28.28 -13.48 4.31
N GLY A 131 28.25 -14.64 3.66
CA GLY A 131 28.93 -15.83 4.16
C GLY A 131 30.39 -15.50 4.41
N ALA A 132 30.86 -15.91 5.58
CA ALA A 132 32.25 -15.85 6.02
C ALA A 132 33.14 -16.72 5.14
#